data_AF-A0A925R6Z7-F1
#
_entry.id   AF-A0A925R6Z7-F1
#
_cell.length_a   1.000
_cell.length_b   1.000
_cell.length_c   1.000
_cell.angle_alpha   90.00
_cell.angle_beta   90.00
_cell.angle_gamma   90.00
#
_symmetry.space_group_name_H-M   'P 1'
#
loop_
_entity.id
_entity.type
_entity.pdbx_description
1 polymer ?
#
loop_
_entity_poly.entity_id
_entity_poly.type
_entity_poly.pdbx_seq_one_letter_code
_entity_poly.pdbx_strand_id
1 'polypeptide(L)'
;EEPLTALLAQNIHTKLAYTTYDLQAATATKDDCTLLDISKITAVQLVHSIGYNKFQTPIEYSISRYRGDKNVFKVAQTESN
;
A
#
# COMPACT_ATOMS: atom_id res chain seq x y z
N GLU A 1 14.71 -6.27 -11.05
CA GLU A 1 13.40 -6.38 -11.72
C GLU A 1 12.89 -4.99 -12.04
N GLU A 2 12.11 -4.84 -13.11
CA GLU A 2 11.42 -3.60 -13.45
C GLU A 2 10.18 -3.42 -12.54
N PRO A 3 9.91 -2.23 -11.98
CA PRO A 3 8.74 -2.02 -11.13
C PRO A 3 7.45 -2.10 -11.95
N LEU A 4 6.40 -2.70 -11.37
CA LEU A 4 5.08 -2.80 -12.01
C LEU A 4 4.57 -1.44 -12.54
N THR A 5 4.83 -0.36 -11.80
CA THR A 5 4.43 1.00 -12.19
C THR A 5 5.07 1.47 -13.49
N ALA A 6 6.31 1.04 -13.81
CA ALA A 6 6.97 1.37 -15.07
C ALA A 6 6.30 0.65 -16.25
N LEU A 7 5.94 -0.62 -16.08
CA LEU A 7 5.19 -1.37 -17.07
C LEU A 7 3.80 -0.76 -17.31
N LEU A 8 3.08 -0.44 -16.24
CA LEU A 8 1.75 0.17 -16.31
C LEU A 8 1.77 1.56 -16.98
N ALA A 9 2.85 2.31 -16.84
CA ALA A 9 2.99 3.64 -17.43
C ALA A 9 3.09 3.65 -18.96
N GLN A 10 3.31 2.50 -19.61
CA GLN A 10 3.42 2.39 -21.07
C GLN A 10 2.09 2.62 -21.80
N ASN A 11 0.96 2.50 -21.11
CA ASN A 11 -0.37 2.78 -21.67
C ASN A 11 -1.11 3.81 -20.81
N ILE A 12 -1.71 4.80 -21.46
CA ILE A 12 -2.42 5.90 -20.79
C ILE A 12 -3.63 5.44 -19.95
N HIS A 13 -4.23 4.30 -20.29
CA HIS A 13 -5.34 3.71 -19.55
C HIS A 13 -4.88 2.94 -18.30
N THR A 14 -3.59 2.60 -18.21
CA THR A 14 -3.01 1.89 -17.07
C THR A 14 -1.97 2.71 -16.33
N LYS A 15 -1.59 3.89 -16.82
CA LYS A 15 -0.66 4.76 -16.12
C LYS A 15 -1.29 5.33 -14.85
N LEU A 16 -0.68 5.01 -13.71
CA LEU A 16 -1.05 5.54 -12.41
C LEU A 16 -0.91 7.07 -12.37
N ALA A 17 -1.95 7.74 -11.90
CA ALA A 17 -2.01 9.19 -11.70
C ALA A 17 -2.01 9.55 -10.21
N TYR A 18 -2.79 8.84 -9.38
CA TYR A 18 -2.77 8.97 -7.93
C TYR A 18 -3.23 7.65 -7.28
N THR A 19 -2.94 7.52 -5.98
CA THR A 19 -3.34 6.37 -5.17
C THR A 19 -3.99 6.84 -3.89
N THR A 20 -5.10 6.22 -3.50
CA THR A 20 -5.69 6.39 -2.17
C THR A 20 -5.25 5.24 -1.27
N TYR A 21 -5.09 5.53 0.01
CA TYR A 21 -4.62 4.57 1.00
C TYR A 21 -5.54 4.57 2.23
N ASP A 22 -6.02 3.39 2.61
CA ASP A 22 -6.63 3.19 3.92
C ASP A 22 -5.60 2.54 4.84
N LEU A 23 -5.18 3.29 5.87
CA LEU A 23 -4.18 2.87 6.84
C LEU A 23 -4.88 2.39 8.13
N GLN A 24 -4.71 1.10 8.47
CA GLN A 24 -5.38 0.47 9.61
C GLN A 24 -4.37 -0.24 10.53
N ALA A 25 -4.61 -0.16 11.84
CA ALA A 25 -3.93 -1.01 12.80
C ALA A 25 -4.62 -2.39 12.83
N ALA A 26 -3.83 -3.46 12.73
CA ALA A 26 -4.31 -4.83 12.76
C ALA A 26 -3.46 -5.71 13.70
N THR A 27 -4.06 -6.79 14.19
CA THR A 27 -3.32 -7.86 14.89
C THR A 27 -2.69 -8.81 13.89
N ALA A 28 -1.58 -9.44 14.29
CA ALA A 28 -0.89 -10.43 13.45
C ALA A 28 -1.74 -11.69 13.23
N THR A 29 -1.98 -12.03 11.97
CA THR A 29 -2.59 -13.28 11.55
C THR A 29 -1.57 -14.43 11.64
N LYS A 30 -2.02 -15.68 11.41
CA LYS A 30 -1.10 -16.83 11.46
C LYS A 30 -0.11 -16.77 10.30
N ASP A 31 -0.58 -16.30 9.15
CA ASP A 31 0.22 -16.14 7.95
C ASP A 31 1.23 -15.01 8.13
N ASP A 32 0.84 -13.88 8.75
CA ASP A 32 1.80 -12.83 9.10
C ASP A 32 2.94 -13.37 9.96
N CYS A 33 2.62 -14.14 11.01
CA CYS A 33 3.62 -14.73 11.88
C CYS A 33 4.59 -15.65 11.12
N THR A 34 4.07 -16.42 10.17
CA THR A 34 4.85 -17.41 9.41
C THR A 34 5.70 -16.75 8.34
N LEU A 35 5.13 -15.82 7.56
CA LEU A 35 5.77 -15.21 6.40
C LEU A 35 6.69 -14.05 6.78
N LEU A 36 6.38 -13.31 7.86
CA LEU A 36 7.13 -12.13 8.28
C LEU A 36 8.05 -12.40 9.47
N ASP A 37 8.04 -13.64 10.00
CA ASP A 37 8.79 -14.07 11.18
C ASP A 37 8.55 -13.12 12.36
N ILE A 38 7.30 -13.07 12.80
CA ILE A 38 6.83 -12.24 13.93
C ILE A 38 5.92 -13.01 14.87
N SER A 39 5.81 -12.53 16.09
CA SER A 39 4.90 -13.09 17.09
C SER A 39 3.46 -12.59 16.90
N LYS A 40 2.50 -13.29 17.51
CA LYS A 40 1.08 -12.89 17.50
C LYS A 40 0.78 -11.55 18.18
N ILE A 41 1.66 -11.10 19.08
CA ILE A 41 1.53 -9.84 19.80
C ILE A 41 2.14 -8.66 19.03
N THR A 42 2.88 -8.93 17.95
CA THR A 42 3.47 -7.88 17.12
C THR A 42 2.36 -7.15 16.35
N ALA A 43 2.34 -5.82 16.46
CA ALA A 43 1.39 -4.99 15.71
C ALA A 43 1.66 -5.07 14.20
N VAL A 44 0.59 -5.06 13.41
CA VAL A 44 0.65 -5.04 11.95
C VAL A 44 -0.02 -3.76 11.45
N GLN A 45 0.65 -3.07 10.52
CA GLN A 45 0.02 -2.01 9.74
C GLN A 45 -0.60 -2.63 8.49
N LEU A 46 -1.93 -2.63 8.42
CA LEU A 46 -2.68 -3.05 7.25
C LEU A 46 -2.92 -1.83 6.35
N VAL A 47 -2.61 -1.97 5.06
CA VAL A 47 -2.77 -0.93 4.06
C VAL A 47 -3.57 -1.47 2.90
N HIS A 48 -4.73 -0.87 2.66
CA HIS A 48 -5.43 -1.04 1.39
C HIS A 48 -5.04 0.12 0.49
N SER A 49 -4.75 -0.16 -0.78
CA SER A 49 -4.46 0.90 -1.74
C SER A 49 -5.24 0.69 -3.02
N ILE A 50 -5.78 1.79 -3.57
CA ILE A 50 -6.43 1.82 -4.88
C ILE A 50 -5.71 2.84 -5.74
N GLY A 51 -5.11 2.36 -6.83
CA GLY A 51 -4.45 3.18 -7.83
C GLY A 51 -5.41 3.58 -8.94
N TYR A 52 -5.41 4.86 -9.30
CA TYR A 52 -6.27 5.42 -10.34
C TYR A 52 -5.45 5.97 -11.49
N ASN A 53 -5.94 5.82 -12.72
CA ASN A 53 -5.39 6.51 -13.88
C ASN A 53 -5.91 7.96 -13.97
N LYS A 54 -5.45 8.72 -14.98
CA LYS A 54 -5.87 10.12 -15.18
C LYS A 54 -7.37 10.31 -15.48
N PHE A 55 -8.07 9.23 -15.83
CA PHE A 55 -9.51 9.21 -16.11
C PHE A 55 -10.32 8.79 -14.87
N GLN A 56 -9.70 8.77 -13.69
CA GLN A 56 -10.31 8.34 -12.42
C GLN A 56 -10.80 6.87 -12.45
N THR A 57 -10.29 6.06 -13.37
CA THR A 57 -10.59 4.63 -13.41
C THR A 57 -9.61 3.90 -12.49
N PRO A 58 -10.09 3.02 -11.59
CA PRO A 58 -9.21 2.19 -10.77
C PRO A 58 -8.50 1.17 -11.66
N ILE A 59 -7.19 1.03 -11.49
CA ILE A 59 -6.32 0.17 -12.30
C ILE A 59 -5.52 -0.84 -11.47
N GLU A 60 -5.37 -0.58 -10.17
CA GLU A 60 -4.62 -1.42 -9.25
C GLU A 60 -5.32 -1.40 -7.90
N TYR A 61 -5.42 -2.57 -7.28
CA TYR A 61 -5.80 -2.72 -5.89
C TYR A 61 -4.82 -3.65 -5.20
N SER A 62 -4.32 -3.23 -4.04
CA SER A 62 -3.46 -4.08 -3.23
C SER A 62 -3.81 -4.01 -1.75
N ILE A 63 -3.52 -5.12 -1.08
CA ILE A 63 -3.59 -5.25 0.38
C ILE A 63 -2.19 -5.59 0.83
N SER A 64 -1.60 -4.73 1.65
CA SER A 64 -0.25 -4.92 2.20
C SER A 64 -0.29 -4.96 3.72
N ARG A 65 0.53 -5.83 4.30
CA ARG A 65 0.62 -6.05 5.74
C ARG A 65 2.07 -5.86 6.16
N TYR A 66 2.34 -4.77 6.88
CA TYR A 66 3.69 -4.39 7.28
C TYR A 66 3.93 -4.68 8.76
N ARG A 67 5.14 -5.15 9.05
CA ARG A 67 5.67 -5.32 10.40
C ARG A 67 5.70 -3.99 11.14
N GLY A 68 4.84 -3.79 12.14
CA GLY A 68 4.77 -2.53 12.90
C GLY A 68 6.01 -2.27 13.77
N ASP A 69 6.79 -3.30 14.07
CA ASP A 69 8.08 -3.19 14.78
C ASP A 69 9.23 -2.70 13.87
N LYS A 70 9.05 -2.74 12.54
CA LYS A 70 10.08 -2.36 11.56
C LYS A 70 9.66 -1.26 10.60
N ASN A 71 8.37 -0.95 10.49
CA ASN A 71 7.85 -0.01 9.51
C ASN A 71 7.09 1.12 10.19
N VAL A 72 7.40 2.35 9.77
CA VAL A 72 6.71 3.56 10.20
C VAL A 72 6.36 4.35 8.95
N PHE A 73 5.08 4.68 8.79
CA PHE A 73 4.59 5.52 7.70
C PHE A 73 4.52 6.97 8.18
N LYS A 74 5.07 7.90 7.39
CA LYS A 74 4.98 9.33 7.63
C LYS A 74 4.25 9.96 6.46
N VAL A 75 3.19 10.72 6.75
CA VAL A 75 2.42 11.46 5.76
C VAL A 75 2.62 12.94 6.03
N ALA A 76 3.10 13.67 5.02
CA ALA A 76 3.16 15.13 5.05
C ALA A 76 1.97 15.67 4.27
N GLN A 77 1.20 16.55 4.88
CA GLN A 77 0.15 17.33 4.21
C GLN A 77 0.61 18.78 4.19
N THR A 78 0.51 19.40 3.02
CA THR A 78 0.76 20.83 2.84
C THR A 78 -0.57 21.50 2.56
N GLU A 79 -0.92 22.53 3.33
CA GLU A 79 -2.06 23.37 3.02
C GLU A 79 -1.78 24.16 1.74
N SER A 80 -2.78 24.23 0.85
CA SER A 80 -2.73 25.12 -0.30
C SER A 80 -3.40 26.42 0.12
N ASN A 81 -2.63 27.51 0.18
CA ASN A 81 -3.12 28.87 0.39
C ASN A 81 -3.94 29.37 -0.81
#